data_AF-A0A8S0V724-F1
#
_entry.id   AF-A0A8S0V724-F1
#
_cell.length_a   1.000
_cell.length_b   1.000
_cell.length_c   1.000
_cell.angle_alpha   90.00
_cell.angle_beta   90.00
_cell.angle_gamma   90.00
#
_symmetry.space_group_name_H-M   'P 1'
#
loop_
_entity.id
_entity.type
_entity.pdbx_description
1 polymer ?
#
loop_
_entity_poly.entity_id
_entity_poly.type
_entity_poly.pdbx_seq_one_letter_code
_entity_poly.pdbx_strand_id
1 'polypeptide(L)'
;MELIDRRLIIVHERRSNGEVKRCKIHDLLREMCSRIGEKMNFLKLVNYNEDDPPMFFSQVLMHEKFHCMYSNYGESRFHSLPFGLHVRSLLFDCRNIEERSTIITSSFKVLRSIYLPGISYGHHLIGIEHLVHLRYLGISCKLPPMESFHKLEYLVVFTSSKIEIPKILLTMLSLRRMHFTGGAYIFASSRQQAIKDERFQLSNNLQSISVIRIFDEADEKILRCLHNLRRLKGTVGSSLNYSFDFLKQLESLRLQSEYGVLSSSLIILPLNLKQLTLVNVHVSPKQMETIGLLEYLEVLKLQHVAFEGEQWDTSEGEFPQLKFLKLYDVQLAEWNASGDNFPTLQRLVLQKCNNLKNGIPPNFGDILTLQMIEVDRCTKAVEVSAKKILEEQLDIGNEEFKVIISGPKS
;
A
#
# COMPACT_ATOMS: atom_id res chain seq x y z
N MET A 1 7.71 -15.52 -6.72
CA MET A 1 7.63 -16.83 -6.03
C MET A 1 8.89 -17.63 -6.28
N GLU A 2 9.35 -17.77 -7.53
CA GLU A 2 10.58 -18.51 -7.88
C GLU A 2 11.82 -18.25 -7.00
N LEU A 3 12.15 -17.00 -6.66
CA LEU A 3 13.28 -16.69 -5.78
C LEU A 3 13.10 -17.17 -4.32
N ILE A 4 11.86 -17.22 -3.85
CA ILE A 4 11.49 -17.77 -2.53
C ILE A 4 11.57 -19.28 -2.58
N ASP A 5 11.05 -19.90 -3.65
CA ASP A 5 11.05 -21.36 -3.83
C ASP A 5 12.48 -21.90 -3.93
N ARG A 6 13.40 -21.13 -4.54
CA ARG A 6 14.85 -21.39 -4.57
C ARG A 6 15.59 -21.02 -3.28
N ARG A 7 14.88 -20.57 -2.24
CA ARG A 7 15.43 -20.16 -0.93
C ARG A 7 16.49 -19.05 -0.99
N LEU A 8 16.49 -18.24 -2.06
CA LEU A 8 17.40 -17.10 -2.21
C LEU A 8 16.91 -15.87 -1.43
N ILE A 9 15.59 -15.80 -1.21
CA ILE A 9 14.93 -14.74 -0.46
C ILE A 9 14.01 -15.37 0.58
N ILE A 10 14.05 -14.85 1.80
CA ILE A 10 13.22 -15.28 2.92
C ILE A 10 12.01 -14.34 3.02
N VAL A 11 10.81 -14.91 3.15
CA VAL A 11 9.61 -14.11 3.44
C VAL A 11 9.70 -13.64 4.90
N HIS A 12 9.78 -12.32 5.09
CA HIS A 12 9.85 -11.74 6.42
C HIS A 12 8.46 -11.43 6.98
N GLU A 13 7.56 -10.94 6.12
CA GLU A 13 6.18 -10.62 6.50
C GLU A 13 5.24 -10.94 5.34
N ARG A 14 4.10 -11.56 5.64
CA ARG A 14 2.98 -11.74 4.70
C ARG A 14 1.87 -10.74 5.00
N ARG A 15 1.16 -10.35 3.96
CA ARG A 15 -0.11 -9.63 4.03
C ARG A 15 -1.19 -10.58 4.55
N SER A 16 -2.33 -9.99 4.89
CA SER A 16 -3.55 -10.69 5.31
C SER A 16 -4.06 -11.74 4.32
N ASN A 17 -3.92 -11.48 3.02
CA ASN A 17 -4.27 -12.41 1.93
C ASN A 17 -3.17 -13.44 1.63
N GLY A 18 -2.21 -13.65 2.53
CA GLY A 18 -1.08 -14.55 2.32
C GLY A 18 -0.01 -14.05 1.34
N GLU A 19 -0.26 -12.98 0.57
CA GLU A 19 0.75 -12.39 -0.33
C GLU A 19 1.98 -11.89 0.45
N VAL A 20 3.15 -11.96 -0.17
CA VAL A 20 4.39 -11.45 0.44
C VAL A 20 4.31 -9.92 0.60
N LYS A 21 4.49 -9.43 1.82
CA LYS A 21 4.54 -7.99 2.14
C LYS A 21 5.97 -7.49 2.18
N ARG A 22 6.83 -8.18 2.92
CA ARG A 22 8.26 -7.89 3.05
C ARG A 22 9.05 -9.17 2.91
N CYS A 23 10.21 -9.04 2.29
CA CYS A 23 11.16 -10.12 2.13
C CYS A 23 12.54 -9.65 2.58
N LYS A 24 13.39 -10.60 2.95
CA LYS A 24 14.78 -10.35 3.38
C LYS A 24 15.70 -11.31 2.66
N ILE A 25 16.92 -10.87 2.37
CA ILE A 25 18.00 -11.73 1.89
C ILE A 25 18.90 -12.08 3.09
N HIS A 26 19.40 -13.31 3.13
CA HIS A 26 20.38 -13.71 4.15
C HIS A 26 21.69 -12.93 3.96
N ASP A 27 22.39 -12.54 5.03
CA ASP A 27 23.58 -11.69 4.94
C ASP A 27 24.68 -12.30 4.07
N LEU A 28 24.97 -13.59 4.22
CA LEU A 28 25.93 -14.32 3.38
C LEU A 28 25.56 -14.31 1.88
N LEU A 29 24.26 -14.47 1.56
CA LEU A 29 23.79 -14.41 0.17
C LEU A 29 23.88 -12.98 -0.38
N ARG A 30 23.57 -11.97 0.45
CA ARG A 30 23.74 -10.57 0.07
C ARG A 30 25.20 -10.27 -0.27
N GLU A 31 26.13 -10.67 0.60
CA GLU A 31 27.56 -10.46 0.39
C GLU A 31 28.07 -11.16 -0.86
N MET A 32 27.67 -12.42 -1.06
CA MET A 32 27.99 -13.16 -2.28
C MET A 32 27.45 -12.44 -3.54
N CYS A 33 26.19 -12.01 -3.53
CA CYS A 33 25.58 -11.27 -4.64
C CYS A 33 26.28 -9.94 -4.91
N SER A 34 26.70 -9.21 -3.88
CA SER A 34 27.48 -7.97 -4.04
C SER A 34 28.82 -8.23 -4.71
N ARG A 35 29.57 -9.24 -4.25
CA ARG A 35 30.88 -9.61 -4.84
C ARG A 35 30.74 -10.05 -6.30
N ILE A 36 29.72 -10.85 -6.62
CA ILE A 36 29.42 -11.26 -8.01
C ILE A 36 29.03 -10.05 -8.85
N GLY A 37 28.18 -9.17 -8.30
CA GLY A 37 27.72 -7.96 -8.96
C GLY A 37 28.84 -7.00 -9.30
N GLU A 38 29.80 -6.81 -8.40
CA GLU A 38 31.01 -6.01 -8.64
C GLU A 38 31.90 -6.67 -9.70
N LYS A 39 32.18 -7.97 -9.58
CA LYS A 39 33.00 -8.73 -10.55
C LYS A 39 32.42 -8.67 -11.97
N MET A 40 31.09 -8.67 -12.10
CA MET A 40 30.39 -8.61 -13.38
C MET A 40 30.18 -7.18 -13.89
N ASN A 41 30.65 -6.15 -13.17
CA ASN A 41 30.31 -4.75 -13.43
C ASN A 41 28.79 -4.54 -13.53
N PHE A 42 28.00 -5.29 -12.76
CA PHE A 42 26.56 -5.12 -12.69
C PHE A 42 26.19 -4.11 -11.61
N LEU A 43 26.82 -4.18 -10.44
CA LEU A 43 26.52 -3.36 -9.26
C LEU A 43 27.77 -2.59 -8.85
N LYS A 44 27.62 -1.28 -8.64
CA LYS A 44 28.60 -0.45 -7.93
C LYS A 44 27.98 0.06 -6.64
N LEU A 45 28.60 -0.31 -5.52
CA LEU A 45 28.31 0.26 -4.21
C LEU A 45 29.26 1.44 -3.99
N VAL A 46 28.71 2.61 -3.71
CA VAL A 46 29.50 3.79 -3.36
C VAL A 46 29.07 4.27 -1.99
N ASN A 47 30.00 4.19 -1.04
CA ASN A 47 29.85 4.73 0.31
C ASN A 47 30.78 5.94 0.40
N TYR A 48 30.25 7.07 0.83
CA TYR A 48 31.00 8.30 1.00
C TYR A 48 31.18 8.60 2.49
N ASN A 49 32.42 8.79 2.92
CA ASN A 49 32.78 9.24 4.25
C ASN A 49 33.11 10.74 4.23
N GLU A 50 33.06 11.40 5.39
CA GLU A 50 33.34 12.85 5.52
C GLU A 50 34.75 13.25 5.06
N ASP A 51 35.71 12.33 5.20
CA ASP A 51 37.12 12.54 4.82
C ASP A 51 37.39 12.32 3.33
N ASP A 52 36.41 11.81 2.58
CA ASP A 52 36.59 11.60 1.14
C ASP A 52 36.58 12.97 0.44
N PRO A 53 37.62 13.32 -0.34
CA PRO A 53 37.61 14.57 -1.10
C PRO A 53 36.37 14.59 -2.00
N PRO A 54 35.74 15.76 -2.22
CA PRO A 54 34.61 15.88 -3.14
C PRO A 54 35.08 15.48 -4.53
N MET A 55 34.89 14.20 -4.87
CA MET A 55 35.31 13.68 -6.15
C MET A 55 34.42 14.31 -7.20
N PHE A 56 34.93 15.36 -7.84
CA PHE A 56 34.68 15.54 -9.26
C PHE A 56 35.22 14.28 -9.93
N PHE A 57 34.29 13.44 -10.38
CA PHE A 57 34.51 12.09 -10.91
C PHE A 57 35.83 11.95 -11.66
N SER A 58 36.72 11.09 -11.16
CA SER A 58 37.90 10.70 -11.93
C SER A 58 37.43 10.07 -13.24
N GLN A 59 38.09 10.41 -14.34
CA GLN A 59 37.80 9.91 -15.70
C GLN A 59 37.72 8.37 -15.76
N VAL A 60 38.25 7.67 -14.76
CA VAL A 60 38.26 6.21 -14.62
C VAL A 60 36.85 5.60 -14.45
N LEU A 61 35.98 6.21 -13.63
CA LEU A 61 34.61 5.71 -13.43
C LEU A 61 33.69 5.98 -14.63
N MET A 62 34.06 6.92 -15.51
CA MET A 62 33.29 7.27 -16.71
C MET A 62 33.24 6.14 -17.75
N HIS A 63 34.22 5.23 -17.71
CA HIS A 63 34.37 4.14 -18.68
C HIS A 63 33.88 2.77 -18.17
N GLU A 64 33.61 2.63 -16.87
CA GLU A 64 33.12 1.37 -16.30
C GLU A 64 31.61 1.19 -16.55
N LYS A 65 31.23 0.06 -17.15
CA LYS A 65 29.86 -0.22 -17.60
C LYS A 65 28.98 -0.80 -16.50
N PHE A 66 28.75 -0.04 -15.43
CA PHE A 66 27.83 -0.46 -14.36
C PHE A 66 26.37 -0.34 -14.77
N HIS A 67 25.57 -1.35 -14.43
CA HIS A 67 24.14 -1.38 -14.72
C HIS A 67 23.30 -0.80 -13.58
N CYS A 68 23.72 -1.03 -12.34
CA CYS A 68 23.07 -0.59 -11.11
C CYS A 68 24.07 0.15 -10.24
N MET A 69 23.64 1.29 -9.72
CA MET A 69 24.41 2.09 -8.78
C MET A 69 23.61 2.28 -7.50
N TYR A 70 24.21 1.90 -6.38
CA TYR A 70 23.70 2.21 -5.05
C TYR A 70 24.67 3.16 -4.37
N SER A 71 24.15 4.30 -3.94
CA SER A 71 24.93 5.30 -3.24
C SER A 71 24.34 5.50 -1.85
N ASN A 72 25.18 5.33 -0.83
CA ASN A 72 24.87 5.66 0.54
C ASN A 72 25.79 6.79 0.99
N TYR A 73 25.20 7.89 1.43
CA TYR A 73 25.95 9.06 1.89
C TYR A 73 25.82 9.20 3.40
N GLY A 74 26.94 9.42 4.08
CA GLY A 74 26.96 10.00 5.43
C GLY A 74 26.50 11.46 5.40
N GLU A 75 26.68 12.19 6.52
CA GLU A 75 26.36 13.62 6.73
C GLU A 75 27.20 14.56 5.83
N SER A 76 27.10 14.38 4.53
CA SER A 76 28.07 14.88 3.57
C SER A 76 27.42 15.79 2.54
N ARG A 77 28.13 16.87 2.19
CA ARG A 77 27.68 17.94 1.31
C ARG A 77 27.92 17.54 -0.15
N PHE A 78 26.86 17.31 -0.92
CA PHE A 78 26.99 17.03 -2.35
C PHE A 78 26.14 17.98 -3.20
N HIS A 79 26.68 18.35 -4.36
CA HIS A 79 26.01 19.19 -5.36
C HIS A 79 25.76 18.48 -6.70
N SER A 80 26.07 17.17 -6.83
CA SER A 80 25.83 16.40 -8.06
C SER A 80 25.74 14.89 -7.81
N LEU A 81 24.96 14.17 -8.63
CA LEU A 81 24.95 12.70 -8.65
C LEU A 81 26.16 12.17 -9.41
N PRO A 82 26.56 10.91 -9.14
CA PRO A 82 27.48 10.18 -9.99
C PRO A 82 27.14 10.21 -11.48
N PHE A 83 28.14 10.44 -12.33
CA PHE A 83 27.98 10.36 -13.77
C PHE A 83 28.11 8.90 -14.23
N GLY A 84 27.15 8.40 -15.01
CA GLY A 84 27.16 7.02 -15.49
C GLY A 84 26.38 6.82 -16.79
N LEU A 85 27.07 6.86 -17.94
CA LEU A 85 26.44 6.72 -19.27
C LEU A 85 25.71 5.38 -19.47
N HIS A 86 26.11 4.34 -18.74
CA HIS A 86 25.58 2.98 -18.88
C HIS A 86 24.65 2.57 -17.73
N VAL A 87 24.49 3.42 -16.71
CA VAL A 87 23.70 3.11 -15.51
C VAL A 87 22.21 3.10 -15.87
N ARG A 88 21.54 2.00 -15.55
CA ARG A 88 20.11 1.77 -15.82
C ARG A 88 19.26 1.87 -14.56
N SER A 89 19.85 1.65 -13.39
CA SER A 89 19.18 1.78 -12.10
C SER A 89 20.02 2.58 -11.12
N LEU A 90 19.42 3.58 -10.51
CA LEU A 90 20.03 4.41 -9.49
C LEU A 90 19.21 4.35 -8.21
N LEU A 91 19.83 3.86 -7.14
CA LEU A 91 19.28 3.90 -5.79
C LEU A 91 20.16 4.82 -4.95
N PHE A 92 19.55 5.85 -4.37
CA PHE A 92 20.27 6.87 -3.64
C PHE A 92 19.56 7.12 -2.32
N ASP A 93 20.26 6.86 -1.22
CA ASP A 93 19.73 7.10 0.11
C ASP A 93 20.12 8.50 0.59
N CYS A 94 19.15 9.44 0.57
CA CYS A 94 19.35 10.83 0.96
C CYS A 94 19.03 11.12 2.42
N ARG A 95 18.65 10.11 3.22
CA ARG A 95 17.99 10.34 4.52
C ARG A 95 18.83 11.14 5.53
N ASN A 96 20.14 11.16 5.37
CA ASN A 96 21.09 11.83 6.27
C ASN A 96 21.61 13.18 5.72
N ILE A 97 21.03 13.69 4.63
CA ILE A 97 21.47 14.97 4.03
C ILE A 97 20.64 16.11 4.62
N GLU A 98 21.25 16.90 5.50
CA GLU A 98 20.58 18.02 6.18
C GLU A 98 20.49 19.30 5.33
N GLU A 99 21.44 19.53 4.42
CA GLU A 99 21.49 20.74 3.58
C GLU A 99 20.80 20.57 2.22
N ARG A 100 20.19 21.64 1.71
CA ARG A 100 19.57 21.69 0.37
C ARG A 100 20.62 21.45 -0.72
N SER A 101 20.66 20.24 -1.26
CA SER A 101 21.50 19.91 -2.41
C SER A 101 20.76 20.01 -3.74
N THR A 102 21.50 20.46 -4.74
CA THR A 102 21.11 20.31 -6.15
C THR A 102 21.63 18.98 -6.63
N ILE A 103 20.76 18.19 -7.25
CA ILE A 103 21.09 16.87 -7.79
C ILE A 103 20.98 16.95 -9.31
N ILE A 104 22.13 16.89 -9.98
CA ILE A 104 22.21 16.90 -11.44
C ILE A 104 22.02 15.47 -11.96
N THR A 105 20.93 15.22 -12.67
CA THR A 105 20.55 13.90 -13.21
C THR A 105 20.78 13.77 -14.71
N SER A 106 21.07 14.87 -15.42
CA SER A 106 21.30 14.89 -16.87
C SER A 106 22.49 14.04 -17.35
N SER A 107 23.33 13.60 -16.40
CA SER A 107 24.46 12.70 -16.64
C SER A 107 24.06 11.29 -17.08
N PHE A 108 22.83 10.85 -16.81
CA PHE A 108 22.41 9.47 -17.04
C PHE A 108 21.59 9.30 -18.33
N LYS A 109 22.20 8.81 -19.41
CA LYS A 109 21.52 8.72 -20.72
C LYS A 109 20.58 7.52 -20.88
N VAL A 110 20.76 6.43 -20.12
CA VAL A 110 20.02 5.17 -20.30
C VAL A 110 19.24 4.73 -19.05
N LEU A 111 19.01 5.67 -18.12
CA LEU A 111 18.40 5.38 -16.84
C LEU A 111 16.94 4.93 -16.99
N ARG A 112 16.59 3.85 -16.31
CA ARG A 112 15.25 3.23 -16.33
C ARG A 112 14.59 3.23 -14.96
N SER A 113 15.38 3.23 -13.88
CA SER A 113 14.87 3.25 -12.51
C SER A 113 15.65 4.26 -11.67
N ILE A 114 14.90 5.12 -10.98
CA ILE A 114 15.42 6.05 -9.97
C ILE A 114 14.65 5.81 -8.69
N TYR A 115 15.37 5.70 -7.57
CA TYR A 115 14.80 5.60 -6.24
C TYR A 115 15.56 6.52 -5.28
N LEU A 116 14.91 7.62 -4.89
CA LEU A 116 15.46 8.68 -4.03
C LEU A 116 14.55 8.89 -2.79
N PRO A 117 14.51 7.93 -1.84
CA PRO A 117 13.81 8.12 -0.58
C PRO A 117 14.54 9.15 0.30
N GLY A 118 13.78 9.96 1.02
CA GLY A 118 14.32 10.81 2.09
C GLY A 118 14.93 12.14 1.64
N ILE A 119 14.68 12.59 0.42
CA ILE A 119 14.97 13.97 0.02
C ILE A 119 14.05 14.92 0.81
N SER A 120 14.60 15.76 1.68
CA SER A 120 13.84 16.73 2.47
C SER A 120 13.28 17.89 1.60
N TYR A 121 12.47 18.77 2.18
CA TYR A 121 11.98 19.95 1.47
C TYR A 121 13.14 20.90 1.10
N GLY A 122 13.54 20.91 -0.17
CA GLY A 122 14.44 21.93 -0.72
C GLY A 122 15.52 21.44 -1.70
N HIS A 123 15.63 20.14 -1.95
CA HIS A 123 16.51 19.64 -3.00
C HIS A 123 15.85 19.76 -4.38
N HIS A 124 16.67 20.10 -5.37
CA HIS A 124 16.22 20.28 -6.75
C HIS A 124 16.86 19.21 -7.64
N LEU A 125 16.04 18.52 -8.42
CA LEU A 125 16.50 17.63 -9.48
C LEU A 125 16.65 18.45 -10.76
N ILE A 126 17.88 18.65 -11.22
CA ILE A 126 18.15 19.33 -12.50
C ILE A 126 18.39 18.27 -13.57
N GLY A 127 17.79 18.46 -14.75
CA GLY A 127 18.05 17.62 -15.91
C GLY A 127 17.26 16.32 -15.94
N ILE A 128 16.29 16.14 -15.03
CA ILE A 128 15.50 14.91 -14.94
C ILE A 128 14.59 14.75 -16.16
N GLU A 129 14.21 15.86 -16.78
CA GLU A 129 13.49 15.93 -18.04
C GLU A 129 14.23 15.28 -19.21
N HIS A 130 15.54 15.02 -19.11
CA HIS A 130 16.30 14.32 -20.16
C HIS A 130 16.22 12.78 -20.05
N LEU A 131 15.61 12.26 -18.97
CA LEU A 131 15.56 10.82 -18.68
C LEU A 131 14.40 10.11 -19.38
N VAL A 132 14.41 10.13 -20.71
CA VAL A 132 13.33 9.61 -21.57
C VAL A 132 13.14 8.09 -21.54
N HIS A 133 14.08 7.35 -20.94
CA HIS A 133 14.03 5.89 -20.79
C HIS A 133 13.45 5.43 -19.45
N LEU A 134 13.05 6.38 -18.59
CA LEU A 134 12.61 6.10 -17.24
C LEU A 134 11.30 5.29 -17.22
N ARG A 135 11.28 4.23 -16.41
CA ARG A 135 10.14 3.34 -16.18
C ARG A 135 9.70 3.32 -14.72
N TYR A 136 10.62 3.59 -13.80
CA TYR A 136 10.35 3.67 -12.37
C TYR A 136 10.93 4.95 -11.80
N LEU A 137 10.09 5.77 -11.17
CA LEU A 137 10.47 7.01 -10.51
C LEU A 137 9.98 6.98 -9.06
N GLY A 138 10.90 6.87 -8.11
CA GLY A 138 10.66 7.06 -6.68
C GLY A 138 11.34 8.33 -6.20
N ILE A 139 10.59 9.33 -5.76
CA ILE A 139 11.13 10.63 -5.33
C ILE A 139 10.48 11.11 -4.05
N SER A 140 11.17 11.98 -3.31
CA SER A 140 10.63 12.63 -2.11
C SER A 140 10.49 14.15 -2.26
N CYS A 141 10.58 14.66 -3.49
CA CYS A 141 10.49 16.07 -3.83
C CYS A 141 9.22 16.40 -4.62
N LYS A 142 9.06 17.66 -5.06
CA LYS A 142 8.00 18.06 -5.98
C LYS A 142 8.08 17.26 -7.29
N LEU A 143 6.92 17.02 -7.90
CA LEU A 143 6.86 16.36 -9.21
C LEU A 143 7.61 17.22 -10.24
N PRO A 144 8.57 16.65 -10.99
CA PRO A 144 9.20 17.32 -12.12
C PRO A 144 8.20 17.52 -13.27
N PRO A 145 8.55 18.31 -14.30
CA PRO A 145 7.81 18.33 -15.56
C PRO A 145 7.68 16.91 -16.10
N MET A 146 6.44 16.42 -16.17
CA MET A 146 6.18 15.00 -16.45
C MET A 146 6.14 14.69 -17.95
N GLU A 147 6.23 15.71 -18.79
CA GLU A 147 6.09 15.65 -20.25
C GLU A 147 7.11 14.71 -20.89
N SER A 148 8.33 14.63 -20.37
CA SER A 148 9.41 13.81 -20.94
C SER A 148 9.32 12.31 -20.62
N PHE A 149 8.47 11.89 -19.67
CA PHE A 149 8.50 10.53 -19.14
C PHE A 149 7.53 9.56 -19.83
N HIS A 150 7.55 9.52 -21.17
CA HIS A 150 6.61 8.71 -21.96
C HIS A 150 6.64 7.20 -21.68
N LYS A 151 7.72 6.67 -21.07
CA LYS A 151 7.90 5.24 -20.75
C LYS A 151 7.66 4.91 -19.28
N LEU A 152 7.22 5.88 -18.47
CA LEU A 152 7.08 5.68 -17.03
C LEU A 152 5.94 4.72 -16.71
N GLU A 153 6.26 3.64 -16.01
CA GLU A 153 5.32 2.58 -15.63
C GLU A 153 4.93 2.69 -14.15
N TYR A 154 5.84 3.18 -13.29
CA TYR A 154 5.68 3.26 -11.84
C TYR A 154 6.14 4.62 -11.31
N LEU A 155 5.25 5.31 -10.61
CA LEU A 155 5.54 6.54 -9.89
C LEU A 155 5.31 6.32 -8.38
N VAL A 156 6.30 6.68 -7.58
CA VAL A 156 6.22 6.68 -6.12
C VAL A 156 6.68 8.02 -5.60
N VAL A 157 5.85 8.67 -4.80
CA VAL A 157 6.16 9.96 -4.18
C VAL A 157 6.08 9.85 -2.66
N PHE A 158 7.24 10.03 -2.03
CA PHE A 158 7.44 9.99 -0.58
C PHE A 158 7.35 11.40 -0.01
N THR A 159 6.15 11.77 0.44
CA THR A 159 5.91 13.07 1.08
C THR A 159 5.00 12.89 2.29
N SER A 160 5.05 13.84 3.22
CA SER A 160 4.05 14.00 4.28
C SER A 160 2.87 14.86 3.85
N SER A 161 3.04 15.71 2.83
CA SER A 161 2.00 16.61 2.32
C SER A 161 1.19 15.94 1.20
N LYS A 162 -0.01 16.48 0.93
CA LYS A 162 -0.78 16.09 -0.25
C LYS A 162 -0.16 16.69 -1.50
N ILE A 163 -0.17 15.94 -2.60
CA ILE A 163 0.35 16.37 -3.90
C ILE A 163 -0.76 16.49 -4.94
N GLU A 164 -0.66 17.50 -5.78
CA GLU A 164 -1.55 17.65 -6.91
C GLU A 164 -1.15 16.69 -8.05
N ILE A 165 -2.12 15.93 -8.57
CA ILE A 165 -1.92 15.05 -9.72
C ILE A 165 -2.20 15.84 -10.99
N PRO A 166 -1.17 16.19 -11.79
CA PRO A 166 -1.38 16.86 -13.07
C PRO A 166 -2.06 15.93 -14.08
N LYS A 167 -2.85 16.52 -14.99
CA LYS A 167 -3.64 15.80 -16.00
C LYS A 167 -2.81 14.79 -16.80
N ILE A 168 -1.57 15.15 -17.12
CA ILE A 168 -0.68 14.32 -17.93
C ILE A 168 -0.46 12.92 -17.34
N LEU A 169 -0.41 12.78 -16.00
CA LEU A 169 -0.27 11.48 -15.34
C LEU A 169 -1.52 10.61 -15.50
N LEU A 170 -2.70 11.22 -15.59
CA LEU A 170 -3.96 10.52 -15.77
C LEU A 170 -4.18 10.06 -17.22
N THR A 171 -3.51 10.69 -18.19
CA THR A 171 -3.59 10.34 -19.62
C THR A 171 -2.40 9.51 -20.12
N MET A 172 -1.43 9.19 -19.26
CA MET A 172 -0.20 8.53 -19.65
C MET A 172 -0.41 7.01 -19.84
N LEU A 173 -0.37 6.55 -21.09
CA LEU A 173 -0.66 5.14 -21.44
C LEU A 173 0.34 4.12 -20.89
N SER A 174 1.57 4.53 -20.63
CA SER A 174 2.61 3.67 -20.04
C SER A 174 2.44 3.49 -18.53
N LEU A 175 1.77 4.43 -17.85
CA LEU A 175 1.69 4.45 -16.40
C LEU A 175 0.73 3.39 -15.89
N ARG A 176 1.23 2.53 -15.00
CA ARG A 176 0.45 1.43 -14.40
C ARG A 176 0.18 1.66 -12.93
N ARG A 177 1.09 2.31 -12.19
CA ARG A 177 0.93 2.50 -10.74
C ARG A 177 1.40 3.86 -10.26
N MET A 178 0.59 4.47 -9.41
CA MET A 178 0.93 5.65 -8.64
C MET A 178 0.81 5.37 -7.14
N HIS A 179 1.86 5.67 -6.39
CA HIS A 179 1.88 5.57 -4.94
C HIS A 179 2.26 6.90 -4.31
N PHE A 180 1.39 7.45 -3.46
CA PHE A 180 1.62 8.68 -2.71
C PHE A 180 1.54 8.36 -1.22
N THR A 181 2.58 8.67 -0.44
CA THR A 181 2.59 8.37 1.00
C THR A 181 1.77 9.38 1.82
N GLY A 182 1.87 10.67 1.49
CA GLY A 182 1.16 11.78 2.15
C GLY A 182 -0.19 12.12 1.54
N GLY A 183 -0.54 11.41 0.46
CA GLY A 183 -1.79 11.58 -0.27
C GLY A 183 -1.67 12.46 -1.50
N ALA A 184 -2.73 12.45 -2.31
CA ALA A 184 -2.80 13.21 -3.54
C ALA A 184 -4.23 13.67 -3.85
N TYR A 185 -4.38 14.73 -4.64
CA TYR A 185 -5.67 15.23 -5.11
C TYR A 185 -5.58 15.60 -6.59
N ILE A 186 -6.72 15.62 -7.27
CA ILE A 186 -6.76 15.85 -8.72
C ILE A 186 -6.65 17.36 -9.02
N PHE A 187 -5.86 17.69 -10.06
CA PHE A 187 -5.62 19.07 -10.47
C PHE A 187 -6.93 19.84 -10.78
N ALA A 188 -7.03 21.08 -10.31
CA ALA A 188 -8.27 21.85 -10.34
C ALA A 188 -8.86 22.03 -11.75
N SER A 189 -8.02 22.25 -12.78
CA SER A 189 -8.52 22.38 -14.15
C SER A 189 -9.08 21.06 -14.71
N SER A 190 -8.55 19.91 -14.27
CA SER A 190 -9.09 18.60 -14.68
C SER A 190 -10.47 18.39 -14.09
N ARG A 191 -10.68 18.80 -12.83
CA ARG A 191 -11.99 18.81 -12.18
C ARG A 191 -12.97 19.74 -12.91
N GLN A 192 -12.56 20.97 -13.22
CA GLN A 192 -13.38 21.91 -13.99
C GLN A 192 -13.77 21.37 -15.37
N GLN A 193 -12.86 20.69 -16.06
CA GLN A 193 -13.15 20.08 -17.35
C GLN A 193 -14.14 18.91 -17.21
N ALA A 194 -13.97 18.05 -16.21
CA ALA A 194 -14.88 16.95 -15.93
C ALA A 194 -16.29 17.42 -15.52
N ILE A 195 -16.40 18.59 -14.88
CA ILE A 195 -17.69 19.20 -14.54
C ILE A 195 -18.38 19.76 -15.79
N LYS A 196 -17.63 20.40 -16.70
CA LYS A 196 -18.18 21.09 -17.88
C LYS A 196 -18.49 20.17 -19.05
N ASP A 197 -17.74 19.08 -19.21
CA ASP A 197 -17.85 18.18 -20.37
C ASP A 197 -18.43 16.82 -19.95
N GLU A 198 -19.67 16.54 -20.35
CA GLU A 198 -20.32 15.27 -20.10
C GLU A 198 -19.62 14.09 -20.81
N ARG A 199 -18.85 14.34 -21.87
CA ARG A 199 -18.09 13.33 -22.62
C ARG A 199 -16.63 13.26 -22.19
N PHE A 200 -16.30 13.76 -20.99
CA PHE A 200 -14.94 13.69 -20.47
C PHE A 200 -14.43 12.25 -20.43
N GLN A 201 -13.37 11.98 -21.18
CA GLN A 201 -12.73 10.66 -21.25
C GLN A 201 -11.22 10.80 -21.08
N LEU A 202 -10.62 9.79 -20.44
CA LEU A 202 -9.18 9.66 -20.28
C LEU A 202 -8.76 8.29 -20.79
N SER A 203 -7.88 8.25 -21.79
CA SER A 203 -7.26 7.01 -22.22
C SER A 203 -6.07 6.71 -21.30
N ASN A 204 -6.12 5.59 -20.58
CA ASN A 204 -5.11 5.22 -19.58
C ASN A 204 -5.08 3.71 -19.33
N ASN A 205 -3.92 3.22 -18.87
CA ASN A 205 -3.71 1.82 -18.48
C ASN A 205 -3.41 1.70 -16.98
N LEU A 206 -3.94 2.63 -16.19
CA LEU A 206 -3.60 2.77 -14.79
C LEU A 206 -4.31 1.68 -13.98
N GLN A 207 -3.52 0.87 -13.27
CA GLN A 207 -3.99 -0.31 -12.55
C GLN A 207 -4.04 -0.09 -11.03
N SER A 208 -3.24 0.85 -10.51
CA SER A 208 -3.21 1.13 -9.08
C SER A 208 -2.97 2.60 -8.76
N ILE A 209 -3.78 3.14 -7.87
CA ILE A 209 -3.59 4.45 -7.24
C ILE A 209 -3.73 4.28 -5.74
N SER A 210 -2.90 4.97 -4.96
CA SER A 210 -3.06 4.99 -3.51
C SER A 210 -3.07 6.38 -2.91
N VAL A 211 -3.91 6.53 -1.89
CA VAL A 211 -4.06 7.70 -1.03
C VAL A 211 -4.53 8.91 -1.84
N ILE A 212 -5.52 8.70 -2.71
CA ILE A 212 -6.15 9.77 -3.48
C ILE A 212 -7.34 10.36 -2.70
N ARG A 213 -7.44 11.67 -2.68
CA ARG A 213 -8.54 12.44 -2.10
C ARG A 213 -9.74 12.42 -3.05
N ILE A 214 -10.92 12.05 -2.54
CA ILE A 214 -12.19 11.92 -3.30
C ILE A 214 -13.28 12.68 -2.54
N PHE A 215 -13.68 13.84 -3.02
CA PHE A 215 -14.52 14.77 -2.26
C PHE A 215 -15.90 14.99 -2.85
N ASP A 216 -15.98 15.04 -4.18
CA ASP A 216 -17.19 15.41 -4.88
C ASP A 216 -17.38 14.60 -6.16
N GLU A 217 -18.47 14.91 -6.86
CA GLU A 217 -18.85 14.30 -8.12
C GLU A 217 -17.79 14.49 -9.22
N ALA A 218 -16.96 15.54 -9.15
CA ALA A 218 -15.91 15.75 -10.14
C ALA A 218 -14.80 14.71 -9.99
N ASP A 219 -14.41 14.39 -8.75
CA ASP A 219 -13.45 13.32 -8.49
C ASP A 219 -14.02 11.96 -8.91
N GLU A 220 -15.30 11.70 -8.64
CA GLU A 220 -15.99 10.48 -9.07
C GLU A 220 -16.01 10.34 -10.60
N LYS A 221 -16.38 11.41 -11.33
CA LYS A 221 -16.37 11.44 -12.80
C LYS A 221 -15.00 11.10 -13.36
N ILE A 222 -13.92 11.59 -12.75
CA ILE A 222 -12.55 11.28 -13.20
C ILE A 222 -12.19 9.82 -12.88
N LEU A 223 -12.59 9.31 -11.72
CA LEU A 223 -12.38 7.89 -11.38
C LEU A 223 -13.14 6.96 -12.34
N ARG A 224 -14.32 7.34 -12.83
CA ARG A 224 -15.07 6.58 -13.87
C ARG A 224 -14.27 6.38 -15.16
N CYS A 225 -13.38 7.31 -15.50
CA CYS A 225 -12.50 7.16 -16.66
C CYS A 225 -11.39 6.12 -16.44
N LEU A 226 -11.08 5.76 -15.19
CA LEU A 226 -10.00 4.83 -14.81
C LEU A 226 -10.49 3.37 -14.77
N HIS A 227 -11.09 2.90 -15.86
CA HIS A 227 -11.76 1.60 -15.94
C HIS A 227 -10.84 0.37 -15.73
N ASN A 228 -9.52 0.52 -15.91
CA ASN A 228 -8.52 -0.55 -15.72
C ASN A 228 -8.01 -0.66 -14.26
N LEU A 229 -8.57 0.16 -13.35
CA LEU A 229 -8.09 0.24 -11.98
C LEU A 229 -8.46 -1.02 -11.20
N ARG A 230 -7.44 -1.72 -10.69
CA ARG A 230 -7.58 -2.92 -9.86
C ARG A 230 -7.38 -2.66 -8.37
N ARG A 231 -6.66 -1.59 -8.03
CA ARG A 231 -6.34 -1.24 -6.64
C ARG A 231 -6.50 0.24 -6.39
N LEU A 232 -7.42 0.60 -5.51
CA LEU A 232 -7.68 1.97 -5.09
C LEU A 232 -7.50 2.10 -3.58
N LYS A 233 -6.72 3.09 -3.15
CA LYS A 233 -6.81 3.60 -1.77
C LYS A 233 -7.26 5.04 -1.83
N GLY A 234 -8.45 5.32 -1.31
CA GLY A 234 -9.07 6.64 -1.31
C GLY A 234 -9.17 7.20 0.11
N THR A 235 -9.08 8.51 0.20
CA THR A 235 -9.52 9.29 1.35
C THR A 235 -10.76 10.05 0.93
N VAL A 236 -11.89 9.81 1.59
CA VAL A 236 -13.18 10.41 1.24
C VAL A 236 -13.56 11.52 2.22
N GLY A 237 -14.28 12.52 1.72
CA GLY A 237 -14.86 13.58 2.54
C GLY A 237 -16.10 13.11 3.32
N SER A 238 -16.72 13.99 4.10
CA SER A 238 -17.90 13.68 4.92
C SER A 238 -19.24 13.71 4.17
N SER A 239 -19.23 13.86 2.84
CA SER A 239 -20.45 13.95 2.03
C SER A 239 -21.11 12.58 1.86
N LEU A 240 -22.45 12.61 1.74
CA LEU A 240 -23.30 11.42 1.77
C LEU A 240 -23.16 10.61 0.47
N ASN A 241 -22.94 9.30 0.66
CA ASN A 241 -23.05 8.19 -0.31
C ASN A 241 -22.09 8.22 -1.49
N TYR A 242 -20.98 7.49 -1.36
CA TYR A 242 -20.05 7.21 -2.45
C TYR A 242 -20.42 5.93 -3.19
N SER A 243 -20.39 5.97 -4.52
CA SER A 243 -20.50 4.79 -5.37
C SER A 243 -19.16 4.45 -6.00
N PHE A 244 -18.81 3.17 -6.05
CA PHE A 244 -17.61 2.65 -6.70
C PHE A 244 -17.92 1.52 -7.69
N ASP A 245 -19.19 1.23 -7.95
CA ASP A 245 -19.62 0.11 -8.81
C ASP A 245 -19.22 0.28 -10.29
N PHE A 246 -18.94 1.51 -10.71
CA PHE A 246 -18.38 1.78 -12.03
C PHE A 246 -16.96 1.20 -12.24
N LEU A 247 -16.23 0.89 -11.17
CA LEU A 247 -14.90 0.28 -11.24
C LEU A 247 -14.99 -1.24 -11.30
N LYS A 248 -15.46 -1.78 -12.43
CA LYS A 248 -15.77 -3.20 -12.61
C LYS A 248 -14.57 -4.15 -12.44
N GLN A 249 -13.34 -3.66 -12.62
CA GLN A 249 -12.12 -4.46 -12.45
C GLN A 249 -11.46 -4.29 -11.07
N LEU A 250 -12.10 -3.57 -10.14
CA LEU A 250 -11.51 -3.26 -8.85
C LEU A 250 -11.49 -4.50 -7.96
N GLU A 251 -10.28 -4.98 -7.64
CA GLU A 251 -10.05 -6.14 -6.79
C GLU A 251 -9.71 -5.74 -5.35
N SER A 252 -9.20 -4.51 -5.13
CA SER A 252 -8.77 -4.04 -3.81
C SER A 252 -9.15 -2.59 -3.58
N LEU A 253 -9.92 -2.35 -2.51
CA LEU A 253 -10.39 -1.03 -2.10
C LEU A 253 -10.02 -0.76 -0.63
N ARG A 254 -9.35 0.36 -0.39
CA ARG A 254 -9.21 0.94 0.95
C ARG A 254 -9.85 2.32 0.97
N LEU A 255 -10.81 2.52 1.86
CA LEU A 255 -11.43 3.82 2.09
C LEU A 255 -11.10 4.30 3.49
N GLN A 256 -10.79 5.59 3.60
CA GLN A 256 -10.50 6.25 4.85
C GLN A 256 -11.22 7.60 4.89
N SER A 257 -11.84 7.93 6.01
CA SER A 257 -12.34 9.30 6.23
C SER A 257 -11.22 10.31 6.37
N GLU A 258 -11.37 11.48 5.76
CA GLU A 258 -10.49 12.63 6.03
C GLU A 258 -10.79 13.31 7.38
N TYR A 259 -12.07 13.44 7.73
CA TYR A 259 -12.53 14.22 8.88
C TYR A 259 -13.36 13.35 9.82
N GLY A 260 -12.71 12.74 10.81
CA GLY A 260 -13.41 11.94 11.83
C GLY A 260 -14.11 10.71 11.23
N VAL A 261 -15.20 10.27 11.85
CA VAL A 261 -15.94 9.08 11.43
C VAL A 261 -16.92 9.44 10.31
N LEU A 262 -16.88 8.72 9.18
CA LEU A 262 -17.86 8.88 8.10
C LEU A 262 -19.23 8.40 8.56
N SER A 263 -20.18 9.30 8.78
CA SER A 263 -21.60 8.95 8.93
C SER A 263 -22.19 8.59 7.57
N SER A 264 -21.92 7.36 7.11
CA SER A 264 -22.43 6.90 5.82
C SER A 264 -23.86 6.36 5.97
N SER A 265 -24.75 6.69 5.03
CA SER A 265 -26.02 5.97 4.92
C SER A 265 -25.83 4.68 4.11
N LEU A 266 -25.12 4.69 2.97
CA LEU A 266 -24.64 3.50 2.23
C LEU A 266 -23.43 3.81 1.33
N ILE A 267 -22.43 2.93 1.27
CA ILE A 267 -21.32 2.90 0.30
C ILE A 267 -21.61 1.78 -0.70
N ILE A 268 -21.73 2.13 -1.98
CA ILE A 268 -21.97 1.14 -3.04
C ILE A 268 -20.62 0.59 -3.50
N LEU A 269 -20.38 -0.68 -3.23
CA LEU A 269 -19.13 -1.38 -3.48
C LEU A 269 -19.19 -2.19 -4.80
N PRO A 270 -18.10 -2.27 -5.58
CA PRO A 270 -18.05 -3.12 -6.76
C PRO A 270 -18.02 -4.61 -6.37
N LEU A 271 -18.70 -5.43 -7.18
CA LEU A 271 -18.92 -6.85 -6.89
C LEU A 271 -17.65 -7.73 -6.97
N ASN A 272 -16.65 -7.34 -7.78
CA ASN A 272 -15.42 -8.12 -7.99
C ASN A 272 -14.35 -7.91 -6.91
N LEU A 273 -14.71 -7.33 -5.76
CA LEU A 273 -13.78 -7.02 -4.69
C LEU A 273 -13.27 -8.29 -4.01
N LYS A 274 -11.95 -8.41 -3.93
CA LYS A 274 -11.24 -9.43 -3.14
C LYS A 274 -10.75 -8.90 -1.80
N GLN A 275 -10.52 -7.58 -1.70
CA GLN A 275 -10.00 -6.95 -0.49
C GLN A 275 -10.70 -5.65 -0.20
N LEU A 276 -11.30 -5.54 0.98
CA LEU A 276 -11.89 -4.32 1.50
C LEU A 276 -11.19 -3.90 2.79
N THR A 277 -10.89 -2.61 2.90
CA THR A 277 -10.42 -2.00 4.14
C THR A 277 -11.16 -0.69 4.37
N LEU A 278 -11.90 -0.61 5.48
CA LEU A 278 -12.60 0.59 5.92
C LEU A 278 -11.88 1.16 7.13
N VAL A 279 -11.64 2.48 7.10
CA VAL A 279 -10.91 3.20 8.15
C VAL A 279 -11.68 4.45 8.57
N ASN A 280 -11.95 4.63 9.87
CA ASN A 280 -12.71 5.76 10.40
C ASN A 280 -14.12 5.89 9.77
N VAL A 281 -14.91 4.81 9.78
CA VAL A 281 -16.25 4.75 9.16
C VAL A 281 -17.31 4.36 10.19
N HIS A 282 -18.49 4.99 10.13
CA HIS A 282 -19.68 4.51 10.81
C HIS A 282 -20.46 3.61 9.86
N VAL A 283 -20.77 2.40 10.29
CA VAL A 283 -21.35 1.37 9.45
C VAL A 283 -22.70 0.93 10.02
N SER A 284 -23.73 0.98 9.19
CA SER A 284 -25.07 0.48 9.50
C SER A 284 -25.17 -1.04 9.27
N PRO A 285 -26.16 -1.74 9.87
CA PRO A 285 -26.34 -3.18 9.67
C PRO A 285 -26.52 -3.54 8.20
N LYS A 286 -27.31 -2.74 7.47
CA LYS A 286 -27.54 -2.89 6.02
C LYS A 286 -26.24 -2.79 5.19
N GLN A 287 -25.31 -1.93 5.60
CA GLN A 287 -24.02 -1.82 4.92
C GLN A 287 -23.17 -3.07 5.16
N MET A 288 -23.22 -3.65 6.37
CA MET A 288 -22.51 -4.90 6.66
C MET A 288 -23.10 -6.09 5.90
N GLU A 289 -24.41 -6.19 5.80
CA GLU A 289 -25.09 -7.19 4.96
C GLU A 289 -24.62 -7.09 3.50
N THR A 290 -24.58 -5.86 2.96
CA THR A 290 -24.08 -5.62 1.58
C THR A 290 -22.62 -6.06 1.41
N ILE A 291 -21.77 -5.87 2.42
CA ILE A 291 -20.38 -6.33 2.39
C ILE A 291 -20.32 -7.86 2.52
N GLY A 292 -21.19 -8.46 3.35
CA GLY A 292 -21.32 -9.90 3.55
C GLY A 292 -21.70 -10.63 2.27
N LEU A 293 -22.53 -10.04 1.42
CA LEU A 293 -22.96 -10.64 0.15
C LEU A 293 -21.91 -10.58 -0.97
N LEU A 294 -20.71 -10.02 -0.74
CA LEU A 294 -19.65 -9.99 -1.74
C LEU A 294 -19.01 -11.37 -1.94
N GLU A 295 -19.38 -12.05 -3.03
CA GLU A 295 -19.00 -13.44 -3.33
C GLU A 295 -17.48 -13.68 -3.41
N TYR A 296 -16.70 -12.68 -3.82
CA TYR A 296 -15.25 -12.82 -4.04
C TYR A 296 -14.39 -12.23 -2.91
N LEU A 297 -15.01 -11.74 -1.83
CA LEU A 297 -14.29 -11.02 -0.78
C LEU A 297 -13.46 -11.97 0.08
N GLU A 298 -12.13 -11.93 -0.07
CA GLU A 298 -11.20 -12.78 0.68
C GLU A 298 -10.63 -12.10 1.92
N VAL A 299 -10.58 -10.76 1.94
CA VAL A 299 -9.99 -9.96 3.03
C VAL A 299 -10.88 -8.81 3.41
N LEU A 300 -11.27 -8.78 4.68
CA LEU A 300 -11.95 -7.65 5.30
C LEU A 300 -11.13 -7.08 6.45
N LYS A 301 -10.97 -5.76 6.46
CA LYS A 301 -10.32 -5.03 7.55
C LYS A 301 -11.15 -3.83 7.96
N LEU A 302 -11.56 -3.82 9.21
CA LEU A 302 -12.30 -2.73 9.83
C LEU A 302 -11.37 -2.07 10.86
N GLN A 303 -11.08 -0.78 10.66
CA GLN A 303 -10.13 -0.02 11.49
C GLN A 303 -10.79 1.25 11.99
N HIS A 304 -10.87 1.46 13.30
CA HIS A 304 -11.57 2.62 13.87
C HIS A 304 -13.01 2.75 13.33
N VAL A 305 -13.71 1.61 13.24
CA VAL A 305 -15.07 1.54 12.72
C VAL A 305 -16.06 1.59 13.87
N ALA A 306 -17.11 2.39 13.72
CA ALA A 306 -18.24 2.46 14.65
C ALA A 306 -19.44 1.70 14.07
N PHE A 307 -19.96 0.74 14.82
CA PHE A 307 -21.16 0.00 14.43
C PHE A 307 -22.40 0.69 14.99
N GLU A 308 -23.40 0.88 14.15
CA GLU A 308 -24.71 1.38 14.61
C GLU A 308 -25.29 0.42 15.67
N GLY A 309 -25.71 0.96 16.80
CA GLY A 309 -26.18 0.16 17.94
C GLY A 309 -25.09 -0.63 18.69
N GLU A 310 -23.81 -0.47 18.32
CA GLU A 310 -22.69 -1.25 18.86
C GLU A 310 -22.84 -2.78 18.67
N GLN A 311 -23.63 -3.20 17.69
CA GLN A 311 -23.93 -4.60 17.41
C GLN A 311 -23.53 -4.96 15.98
N TRP A 312 -23.09 -6.20 15.79
CA TRP A 312 -22.89 -6.79 14.48
C TRP A 312 -23.49 -8.18 14.45
N ASP A 313 -24.64 -8.28 13.80
CA ASP A 313 -25.32 -9.54 13.50
C ASP A 313 -24.98 -9.96 12.06
N THR A 314 -24.53 -11.20 11.87
CA THR A 314 -24.29 -11.76 10.53
C THR A 314 -25.41 -12.69 10.13
N SER A 315 -25.99 -12.46 8.94
CA SER A 315 -27.07 -13.29 8.39
C SER A 315 -26.54 -14.52 7.67
N GLU A 316 -27.39 -15.54 7.51
CA GLU A 316 -27.06 -16.77 6.78
C GLU A 316 -26.56 -16.46 5.36
N GLY A 317 -25.47 -17.11 4.94
CA GLY A 317 -24.90 -16.96 3.60
C GLY A 317 -23.98 -15.76 3.39
N GLU A 318 -23.75 -14.92 4.41
CA GLU A 318 -22.74 -13.86 4.34
C GLU A 318 -21.30 -14.42 4.33
N PHE A 319 -20.36 -13.63 3.81
CA PHE A 319 -18.91 -13.85 3.78
C PHE A 319 -18.43 -15.22 3.27
N PRO A 320 -18.91 -15.73 2.12
CA PRO A 320 -18.66 -17.10 1.68
C PRO A 320 -17.18 -17.41 1.40
N GLN A 321 -16.40 -16.44 0.92
CA GLN A 321 -14.98 -16.61 0.53
C GLN A 321 -14.00 -15.90 1.48
N LEU A 322 -14.46 -15.41 2.63
CA LEU A 322 -13.65 -14.58 3.52
C LEU A 322 -12.60 -15.42 4.25
N LYS A 323 -11.34 -15.26 3.86
CA LYS A 323 -10.18 -15.96 4.45
C LYS A 323 -9.54 -15.19 5.61
N PHE A 324 -9.65 -13.87 5.61
CA PHE A 324 -9.04 -13.02 6.63
C PHE A 324 -9.99 -11.91 7.10
N LEU A 325 -10.18 -11.85 8.42
CA LEU A 325 -10.91 -10.77 9.09
C LEU A 325 -10.00 -10.07 10.10
N LYS A 326 -9.88 -8.74 10.01
CA LYS A 326 -9.23 -7.92 11.04
C LYS A 326 -10.17 -6.84 11.58
N LEU A 327 -10.30 -6.82 12.89
CA LEU A 327 -10.91 -5.77 13.67
C LEU A 327 -9.82 -5.02 14.43
N TYR A 328 -9.71 -3.72 14.19
CA TYR A 328 -8.76 -2.86 14.87
C TYR A 328 -9.48 -1.67 15.48
N ASP A 329 -9.48 -1.57 16.81
CA ASP A 329 -10.05 -0.44 17.55
C ASP A 329 -11.48 -0.10 17.11
N VAL A 330 -12.35 -1.10 17.10
CA VAL A 330 -13.76 -0.97 16.67
C VAL A 330 -14.67 -0.64 17.86
N GLN A 331 -15.71 0.16 17.63
CA GLN A 331 -16.80 0.40 18.58
C GLN A 331 -17.89 -0.65 18.34
N LEU A 332 -17.65 -1.84 18.88
CA LEU A 332 -18.50 -3.02 18.77
C LEU A 332 -18.60 -3.65 20.17
N ALA A 333 -19.80 -3.74 20.72
CA ALA A 333 -20.08 -4.32 22.03
C ALA A 333 -20.49 -5.79 21.93
N GLU A 334 -21.34 -6.12 20.96
CA GLU A 334 -21.85 -7.48 20.74
C GLU A 334 -21.62 -7.90 19.29
N TRP A 335 -21.10 -9.11 19.12
CA TRP A 335 -20.88 -9.71 17.82
C TRP A 335 -21.61 -11.05 17.81
N ASN A 336 -22.66 -11.15 17.01
CA ASN A 336 -23.51 -12.32 16.90
C ASN A 336 -23.30 -12.95 15.52
N ALA A 337 -22.59 -14.07 15.49
CA ALA A 337 -22.28 -14.79 14.27
C ALA A 337 -22.20 -16.30 14.51
N SER A 338 -22.64 -17.07 13.52
CA SER A 338 -22.43 -18.51 13.41
C SER A 338 -21.14 -18.81 12.64
N GLY A 339 -20.58 -20.01 12.84
CA GLY A 339 -19.48 -20.53 12.03
C GLY A 339 -19.84 -20.64 10.54
N ASP A 340 -21.12 -20.90 10.24
CA ASP A 340 -21.64 -21.01 8.87
C ASP A 340 -21.58 -19.69 8.09
N ASN A 341 -21.53 -18.54 8.80
CA ASN A 341 -21.35 -17.23 8.18
C ASN A 341 -19.89 -16.99 7.72
N PHE A 342 -18.95 -17.86 8.10
CA PHE A 342 -17.52 -17.68 7.79
C PHE A 342 -16.85 -19.01 7.39
N PRO A 343 -17.38 -19.72 6.38
CA PRO A 343 -17.04 -21.12 6.12
C PRO A 343 -15.59 -21.34 5.63
N THR A 344 -14.93 -20.27 5.16
CA THR A 344 -13.56 -20.32 4.61
C THR A 344 -12.56 -19.49 5.42
N LEU A 345 -12.94 -19.02 6.60
CA LEU A 345 -12.10 -18.16 7.43
C LEU A 345 -10.88 -18.91 7.93
N GLN A 346 -9.70 -18.34 7.68
CA GLN A 346 -8.41 -18.91 8.06
C GLN A 346 -7.74 -18.13 9.18
N ARG A 347 -7.93 -16.81 9.21
CA ARG A 347 -7.26 -15.96 10.20
C ARG A 347 -8.16 -14.82 10.68
N LEU A 348 -8.32 -14.75 12.00
CA LEU A 348 -9.02 -13.70 12.71
C LEU A 348 -8.03 -12.87 13.53
N VAL A 349 -8.06 -11.55 13.39
CA VAL A 349 -7.20 -10.63 14.13
C VAL A 349 -8.04 -9.59 14.84
N LEU A 350 -8.02 -9.59 16.17
CA LEU A 350 -8.61 -8.56 17.01
C LEU A 350 -7.49 -7.77 17.68
N GLN A 351 -7.49 -6.45 17.51
CA GLN A 351 -6.47 -5.59 18.08
C GLN A 351 -7.11 -4.32 18.65
N LYS A 352 -6.84 -4.00 19.91
CA LYS A 352 -7.46 -2.84 20.61
C LYS A 352 -8.99 -2.87 20.63
N CYS A 353 -9.61 -4.04 20.56
CA CYS A 353 -11.07 -4.20 20.62
C CYS A 353 -11.56 -4.13 22.08
N ASN A 354 -11.50 -2.94 22.69
CA ASN A 354 -11.79 -2.73 24.11
C ASN A 354 -13.29 -2.68 24.44
N ASN A 355 -14.14 -2.48 23.43
CA ASN A 355 -15.59 -2.37 23.61
C ASN A 355 -16.31 -3.72 23.53
N LEU A 356 -15.65 -4.76 23.00
CA LEU A 356 -16.26 -6.07 22.77
C LEU A 356 -16.46 -6.81 24.10
N LYS A 357 -17.69 -6.79 24.61
CA LYS A 357 -18.06 -7.26 25.96
C LYS A 357 -18.17 -8.77 26.03
N ASN A 358 -18.82 -9.38 25.03
CA ASN A 358 -19.13 -10.82 25.00
C ASN A 358 -18.00 -11.67 24.39
N GLY A 359 -16.91 -11.04 23.95
CA GLY A 359 -15.79 -11.72 23.33
C GLY A 359 -16.05 -12.15 21.88
N ILE A 360 -15.36 -13.19 21.44
CA ILE A 360 -15.52 -13.79 20.10
C ILE A 360 -16.72 -14.74 20.13
N PRO A 361 -17.59 -14.78 19.10
CA PRO A 361 -18.69 -15.74 19.04
C PRO A 361 -18.20 -17.19 19.24
N PRO A 362 -18.83 -17.99 20.10
CA PRO A 362 -18.35 -19.33 20.45
C PRO A 362 -18.37 -20.28 19.26
N ASN A 363 -19.34 -20.14 18.33
CA ASN A 363 -19.48 -20.94 17.12
C ASN A 363 -18.28 -20.84 16.15
N PHE A 364 -17.32 -19.96 16.41
CA PHE A 364 -16.05 -19.94 15.65
C PHE A 364 -15.20 -21.19 15.92
N GLY A 365 -15.45 -21.89 17.04
CA GLY A 365 -14.89 -23.22 17.31
C GLY A 365 -15.25 -24.26 16.25
N ASP A 366 -16.35 -24.09 15.51
CA ASP A 366 -16.80 -25.06 14.50
C ASP A 366 -16.15 -24.82 13.12
N ILE A 367 -15.42 -23.70 12.94
CA ILE A 367 -14.82 -23.34 11.65
C ILE A 367 -13.55 -24.16 11.42
N LEU A 368 -13.66 -25.24 10.66
CA LEU A 368 -12.55 -26.16 10.37
C LEU A 368 -11.40 -25.53 9.57
N THR A 369 -11.67 -24.47 8.80
CA THR A 369 -10.62 -23.77 8.03
C THR A 369 -9.79 -22.82 8.88
N LEU A 370 -10.19 -22.57 10.13
CA LEU A 370 -9.56 -21.58 10.99
C LEU A 370 -8.19 -22.08 11.44
N GLN A 371 -7.14 -21.34 11.07
CA GLN A 371 -5.75 -21.67 11.38
C GLN A 371 -5.21 -20.82 12.51
N MET A 372 -5.75 -19.61 12.70
CA MET A 372 -5.16 -18.66 13.62
C MET A 372 -6.12 -17.60 14.16
N ILE A 373 -6.07 -17.36 15.47
CA ILE A 373 -6.63 -16.17 16.12
C ILE A 373 -5.50 -15.35 16.75
N GLU A 374 -5.45 -14.06 16.43
CA GLU A 374 -4.54 -13.09 17.07
C GLU A 374 -5.34 -12.09 17.88
N VAL A 375 -5.04 -11.99 19.17
CA VAL A 375 -5.63 -11.02 20.08
C VAL A 375 -4.50 -10.13 20.60
N ASP A 376 -4.57 -8.82 20.37
CA ASP A 376 -3.57 -7.86 20.85
C ASP A 376 -4.25 -6.68 21.55
N ARG A 377 -3.98 -6.51 22.86
CA ARG A 377 -4.54 -5.42 23.70
C ARG A 377 -6.08 -5.34 23.64
N CYS A 378 -6.78 -6.45 23.83
CA CYS A 378 -8.25 -6.49 23.89
C CYS A 378 -8.76 -6.69 25.33
N THR A 379 -10.08 -6.80 25.51
CA THR A 379 -10.68 -7.15 26.80
C THR A 379 -10.34 -8.58 27.23
N LYS A 380 -10.38 -8.84 28.54
CA LYS A 380 -10.24 -10.21 29.08
C LYS A 380 -11.29 -11.16 28.51
N ALA A 381 -12.50 -10.68 28.21
CA ALA A 381 -13.55 -11.49 27.61
C ALA A 381 -13.12 -12.04 26.23
N VAL A 382 -12.53 -11.19 25.38
CA VAL A 382 -11.99 -11.62 24.07
C VAL A 382 -10.87 -12.65 24.24
N GLU A 383 -9.97 -12.45 25.20
CA GLU A 383 -8.89 -13.41 25.49
C GLU A 383 -9.42 -14.77 25.97
N VAL A 384 -10.45 -14.77 26.84
CA VAL A 384 -11.08 -15.99 27.35
C VAL A 384 -11.82 -16.72 26.22
N SER A 385 -12.61 -16.03 25.41
CA SER A 385 -13.30 -16.64 24.26
C SER A 385 -12.31 -17.24 23.26
N ALA A 386 -11.20 -16.54 22.97
CA ALA A 386 -10.16 -17.06 22.07
C ALA A 386 -9.51 -18.35 22.61
N LYS A 387 -9.26 -18.44 23.93
CA LYS A 387 -8.75 -19.67 24.55
C LYS A 387 -9.76 -20.80 24.53
N LYS A 388 -11.04 -20.50 24.74
CA LYS A 388 -12.11 -21.49 24.67
C LYS A 388 -12.21 -22.11 23.26
N ILE A 389 -12.13 -21.27 22.22
CA ILE A 389 -12.09 -21.72 20.82
C ILE A 389 -10.87 -22.61 20.56
N LEU A 390 -9.72 -22.32 21.18
CA LEU A 390 -8.53 -23.18 21.10
C LEU A 390 -8.78 -24.56 21.71
N GLU A 391 -9.39 -24.62 22.89
CA GLU A 391 -9.74 -25.90 23.55
C GLU A 391 -10.70 -26.70 22.67
N GLU A 392 -11.77 -26.07 22.14
CA GLU A 392 -12.74 -26.70 21.25
C GLU A 392 -12.08 -27.26 19.97
N GLN A 393 -11.15 -26.50 19.36
CA GLN A 393 -10.40 -26.93 18.17
C GLN A 393 -9.41 -28.07 18.46
N LEU A 394 -8.81 -28.10 19.65
CA LEU A 394 -7.95 -29.20 20.08
C LEU A 394 -8.74 -30.48 20.33
N ASP A 395 -9.94 -30.37 20.91
CA ASP A 395 -10.83 -31.50 21.19
C ASP A 395 -11.29 -32.21 19.90
N ILE A 396 -11.43 -31.47 18.79
CA ILE A 396 -11.73 -32.03 17.46
C ILE A 396 -10.47 -32.45 16.67
N GLY A 397 -9.28 -32.35 17.28
CA GLY A 397 -8.02 -32.82 16.71
C GLY A 397 -7.27 -31.84 15.81
N ASN A 398 -7.61 -30.55 15.81
CA ASN A 398 -6.89 -29.53 15.04
C ASN A 398 -5.65 -29.00 15.78
N GLU A 399 -4.58 -29.79 15.78
CA GLU A 399 -3.31 -29.45 16.44
C GLU A 399 -2.55 -28.27 15.79
N GLU A 400 -2.87 -27.91 14.54
CA GLU A 400 -2.20 -26.81 13.83
C GLU A 400 -2.78 -25.44 14.16
N PHE A 401 -3.98 -25.39 14.74
CA PHE A 401 -4.65 -24.15 15.13
C PHE A 401 -3.88 -23.40 16.22
N LYS A 402 -3.71 -22.08 16.04
CA LYS A 402 -2.90 -21.25 16.94
C LYS A 402 -3.67 -20.04 17.44
N VAL A 403 -3.61 -19.81 18.75
CA VAL A 403 -4.05 -18.57 19.36
C VAL A 403 -2.85 -17.81 19.91
N ILE A 404 -2.67 -16.58 19.43
CA ILE A 404 -1.62 -15.67 19.92
C ILE A 404 -2.29 -14.54 20.67
N ILE A 405 -2.01 -14.45 21.97
CA ILE A 405 -2.47 -13.35 22.82
C ILE A 405 -1.27 -12.48 23.18
N SER A 406 -1.33 -11.21 22.81
CA SER A 406 -0.31 -10.20 23.11
C SER A 406 -0.90 -9.13 24.03
N GLY A 407 -0.40 -9.05 25.25
CA GLY A 407 -0.77 -8.01 26.21
C GLY A 407 0.11 -6.76 26.10
N PRO A 408 -0.25 -5.65 26.79
CA PRO A 408 0.77 -4.67 27.13
C PRO A 408 1.87 -5.39 27.91
N LYS A 409 3.12 -5.33 27.43
CA LYS A 409 4.26 -5.70 28.28
C LYS A 409 4.19 -4.76 29.48
N SER A 410 3.88 -5.34 30.64
CA SER A 410 3.86 -4.70 31.95
C SER A 410 5.13 -3.90 32.20
#